data_AF-A0A2W7HUP7-F1
#
_entry.id   AF-A0A2W7HUP7-F1
#
_cell.length_a   1.000
_cell.length_b   1.000
_cell.length_c   1.000
_cell.angle_alpha   90.00
_cell.angle_beta   90.00
_cell.angle_gamma   90.00
#
_symmetry.space_group_name_H-M   'P 1'
#
loop_
_entity.id
_entity.type
_entity.pdbx_description
1 polymer ?
#
loop_
_entity_poly.entity_id
_entity_poly.type
_entity_poly.pdbx_seq_one_letter_code
_entity_poly.pdbx_strand_id
1 'polypeptide(L)'
;MLMAPPYNHPARAAERIATLDLVANGRVEWGTGESATAMEMGGFGVKPEEKTALWAEATEQAANMLAMTPYPGFRGASFEMPCRNILPKPVQRPHPPMWMACSRRESIHRAARNGMGALTFAFVAPEQAAKWVEEYYDIIRSEDCVPRGHTVNPNIALVSGMSVHEDEQEAIRRGLDGFRFFGYAAKACEEQPG
;
A
#
# COMPACT_ATOMS: atom_id res chain seq x y z
N MET A 1 -4.05 -3.18 2.42
CA MET A 1 -3.99 -3.73 3.79
C MET A 1 -2.99 -2.91 4.61
N LEU A 2 -3.35 -2.49 5.82
CA LEU A 2 -2.41 -1.85 6.75
C LEU A 2 -1.52 -2.93 7.38
N MET A 3 -0.20 -2.79 7.23
CA MET A 3 0.73 -3.87 7.55
C MET A 3 1.38 -3.76 8.93
N ALA A 4 1.29 -2.62 9.62
CA ALA A 4 1.89 -2.53 10.96
C ALA A 4 1.30 -3.63 11.88
N PRO A 5 2.11 -4.37 12.65
CA PRO A 5 1.64 -5.53 13.42
C PRO A 5 0.46 -5.29 14.36
N PRO A 6 0.33 -4.10 15.01
CA PRO A 6 -0.86 -3.82 15.81
C PRO A 6 -2.17 -3.88 15.02
N TYR A 7 -2.17 -3.56 13.72
CA TYR A 7 -3.33 -3.77 12.84
C TYR A 7 -3.46 -5.22 12.41
N ASN A 8 -2.39 -5.77 11.83
CA ASN A 8 -2.36 -7.12 11.27
C ASN A 8 -1.01 -7.76 11.51
N HIS A 9 -1.00 -8.85 12.28
CA HIS A 9 0.21 -9.67 12.41
C HIS A 9 0.66 -10.17 11.01
N PRO A 10 1.95 -10.06 10.61
CA PRO A 10 2.43 -10.37 9.27
C PRO A 10 2.04 -11.78 8.77
N ALA A 11 2.12 -12.77 9.65
CA ALA A 11 1.68 -14.14 9.34
C ALA A 11 0.19 -14.22 8.96
N ARG A 12 -0.69 -13.52 9.68
CA ARG A 12 -2.13 -13.50 9.38
C ARG A 12 -2.40 -12.75 8.08
N ALA A 13 -1.65 -11.69 7.80
CA ALA A 13 -1.72 -11.00 6.52
C ALA A 13 -1.34 -11.95 5.38
N ALA A 14 -0.19 -12.64 5.48
CA ALA A 14 0.27 -13.60 4.47
C ALA A 14 -0.73 -14.76 4.26
N GLU A 15 -1.27 -15.34 5.32
CA GLU A 15 -2.31 -16.39 5.24
C GLU A 15 -3.54 -15.91 4.45
N ARG A 16 -4.04 -14.70 4.76
CA ARG A 16 -5.21 -14.11 4.08
C ARG A 16 -4.93 -13.79 2.62
N ILE A 17 -3.77 -13.22 2.32
CA ILE A 17 -3.35 -12.88 0.95
C ILE A 17 -3.21 -14.15 0.11
N ALA A 18 -2.53 -15.17 0.62
CA ALA A 18 -2.37 -16.45 -0.08
C ALA A 18 -3.71 -17.15 -0.31
N THR A 19 -4.59 -17.15 0.70
CA THR A 19 -5.93 -17.72 0.57
C THR A 19 -6.74 -16.98 -0.49
N LEU A 20 -6.73 -15.65 -0.46
CA LEU A 20 -7.43 -14.84 -1.46
C LEU A 20 -6.85 -15.08 -2.86
N ASP A 21 -5.54 -15.23 -2.99
CA ASP A 21 -4.88 -15.49 -4.27
C ASP A 21 -5.28 -16.84 -4.88
N LEU A 22 -5.42 -17.87 -4.03
CA LEU A 22 -5.96 -19.17 -4.45
C LEU A 22 -7.42 -19.06 -4.91
N VAL A 23 -8.27 -18.40 -4.12
CA VAL A 23 -9.70 -18.22 -4.46
C VAL A 23 -9.86 -17.36 -5.72
N ALA A 24 -9.00 -16.36 -5.89
CA ALA A 24 -9.01 -15.47 -7.05
C ALA A 24 -8.33 -16.08 -8.29
N ASN A 25 -7.71 -17.25 -8.17
CA ASN A 25 -6.90 -17.89 -9.21
C ASN A 25 -5.79 -16.96 -9.76
N GLY A 26 -4.98 -16.41 -8.85
CA GLY A 26 -3.81 -15.62 -9.22
C GLY A 26 -4.10 -14.19 -9.66
N ARG A 27 -5.27 -13.63 -9.32
CA ARG A 27 -5.67 -12.26 -9.72
C ARG A 27 -5.52 -11.22 -8.61
N VAL A 28 -4.87 -11.57 -7.51
CA VAL A 28 -4.69 -10.64 -6.39
C VAL A 28 -3.59 -9.63 -6.71
N GLU A 29 -3.88 -8.37 -6.41
CA GLU A 29 -2.92 -7.27 -6.31
C GLU A 29 -2.77 -6.91 -4.83
N TRP A 30 -1.57 -7.05 -4.26
CA TRP A 30 -1.35 -6.85 -2.84
C TRP A 30 -1.02 -5.39 -2.52
N GLY A 31 -2.07 -4.60 -2.30
CA GLY A 31 -1.95 -3.24 -1.77
C GLY A 31 -1.58 -3.16 -0.29
N THR A 32 -0.58 -2.35 0.05
CA THR A 32 -0.10 -2.07 1.40
C THR A 32 -0.22 -0.59 1.74
N GLY A 33 -0.31 -0.26 3.03
CA GLY A 33 -0.34 1.13 3.50
C GLY A 33 0.28 1.31 4.87
N GLU A 34 0.87 2.48 5.08
CA GLU A 34 1.58 2.89 6.30
C GLU A 34 0.66 3.47 7.39
N SER A 35 -0.66 3.53 7.14
CA SER A 35 -1.65 4.32 7.89
C SER A 35 -1.58 5.82 7.58
N ALA A 36 -2.75 6.46 7.47
CA ALA A 36 -2.85 7.86 7.07
C ALA A 36 -3.25 8.77 8.23
N THR A 37 -4.25 8.40 9.03
CA THR A 37 -4.89 9.30 9.99
C THR A 37 -4.49 9.02 11.44
N ALA A 38 -4.52 10.05 12.29
CA ALA A 38 -4.28 9.91 13.73
C ALA A 38 -5.37 9.05 14.41
N MET A 39 -6.61 9.11 13.92
CA MET A 39 -7.73 8.31 14.42
C MET A 39 -7.51 6.81 14.19
N GLU A 40 -7.11 6.41 12.98
CA GLU A 40 -6.77 5.01 12.68
C GLU A 40 -5.62 4.53 13.57
N MET A 41 -4.55 5.33 13.64
CA MET A 41 -3.35 5.00 14.41
C MET A 41 -3.61 4.88 15.91
N GLY A 42 -4.35 5.83 16.48
CA GLY A 42 -4.71 5.83 17.89
C GLY A 42 -5.52 4.61 18.30
N GLY A 43 -6.45 4.16 17.44
CA GLY A 43 -7.27 2.97 17.69
C GLY A 43 -6.48 1.66 17.83
N PHE A 44 -5.28 1.60 17.24
CA PHE A 44 -4.41 0.42 17.26
C PHE A 44 -3.08 0.68 17.99
N GLY A 45 -2.95 1.83 18.67
CA GLY A 45 -1.75 2.18 19.43
C GLY A 45 -0.48 2.35 18.60
N VAL A 46 -0.61 2.67 17.31
CA VAL A 46 0.53 2.94 16.42
C VAL A 46 0.94 4.40 16.56
N LYS A 47 2.22 4.67 16.84
CA LYS A 47 2.71 6.05 16.86
C LYS A 47 3.03 6.54 15.43
N PRO A 48 2.76 7.80 15.09
CA PRO A 48 3.05 8.37 13.78
C PRO A 48 4.51 8.20 13.33
N GLU A 49 5.45 8.26 14.26
CA GLU A 49 6.89 8.17 14.01
C GLU A 49 7.34 6.74 13.71
N GLU A 50 6.65 5.75 14.29
CA GLU A 50 6.99 4.33 14.20
C GLU A 50 6.34 3.68 12.96
N LYS A 51 5.21 4.22 12.47
CA LYS A 51 4.35 3.59 11.46
C LYS A 51 5.08 3.09 10.20
N THR A 52 6.06 3.87 9.73
CA THR A 52 6.83 3.56 8.52
C THR A 52 7.75 2.36 8.75
N ALA A 53 8.44 2.33 9.89
CA ALA A 53 9.33 1.22 10.26
C ALA A 53 8.52 -0.07 10.51
N LEU A 54 7.40 0.04 11.22
CA LEU A 54 6.47 -1.08 11.45
C LEU A 54 5.93 -1.64 10.14
N TRP A 55 5.50 -0.77 9.21
CA TRP A 55 5.03 -1.18 7.88
C TRP A 55 6.15 -1.87 7.09
N ALA A 56 7.35 -1.31 7.06
CA ALA A 56 8.46 -1.85 6.28
C ALA A 56 8.86 -3.25 6.76
N GLU A 57 9.06 -3.42 8.07
CA GLU A 57 9.42 -4.72 8.68
C GLU A 57 8.33 -5.77 8.42
N ALA A 58 7.06 -5.43 8.70
CA ALA A 58 5.96 -6.35 8.52
C ALA A 58 5.72 -6.75 7.06
N THR A 59 5.87 -5.80 6.13
CA THR A 59 5.63 -6.02 4.70
C THR A 59 6.70 -6.93 4.10
N GLU A 60 7.97 -6.69 4.44
CA GLU A 60 9.09 -7.57 4.04
C GLU A 60 8.88 -8.99 4.55
N GLN A 61 8.55 -9.13 5.84
CA GLN A 61 8.41 -10.44 6.43
C GLN A 61 7.17 -11.18 5.94
N ALA A 62 6.07 -10.49 5.64
CA ALA A 62 4.92 -11.09 4.97
C ALA A 62 5.28 -11.58 3.55
N ALA A 63 6.09 -10.84 2.80
CA ALA A 63 6.57 -11.29 1.48
C ALA A 63 7.47 -12.55 1.59
N ASN A 64 8.40 -12.57 2.56
CA ASN A 64 9.22 -13.74 2.87
C ASN A 64 8.36 -14.95 3.26
N MET A 65 7.33 -14.74 4.09
CA MET A 65 6.39 -15.78 4.50
C MET A 65 5.59 -16.36 3.33
N LEU A 66 5.28 -15.55 2.31
CA LEU A 66 4.61 -16.01 1.09
C LEU A 66 5.58 -16.80 0.19
N ALA A 67 6.80 -16.31 0.00
CA ALA A 67 7.75 -16.88 -0.96
C ALA A 67 8.52 -18.11 -0.44
N MET A 68 9.01 -18.07 0.81
CA MET A 68 9.97 -19.04 1.32
C MET A 68 9.30 -20.29 1.90
N THR A 69 9.91 -21.45 1.70
CA THR A 69 9.50 -22.73 2.31
C THR A 69 10.76 -23.54 2.67
N PRO A 70 11.15 -23.62 3.96
CA PRO A 70 10.51 -23.00 5.11
C PRO A 70 10.73 -21.48 5.21
N TYR A 71 9.82 -20.78 5.88
CA TYR A 71 10.12 -19.42 6.34
C TYR A 71 11.06 -19.51 7.55
N PRO A 72 12.25 -18.84 7.51
CA PRO A 72 13.32 -19.08 8.48
C PRO A 72 13.02 -18.59 9.91
N GLY A 73 11.92 -17.86 10.10
CA GLY A 73 11.65 -17.14 11.34
C GLY A 73 12.30 -15.76 11.34
N PHE A 74 11.91 -14.94 12.31
CA PHE A 74 12.34 -13.55 12.43
C PHE A 74 12.17 -13.08 13.86
N ARG A 75 13.12 -12.27 14.34
CA ARG A 75 13.06 -11.59 15.63
C ARG A 75 13.37 -10.11 15.38
N GLY A 76 12.32 -9.33 15.14
CA GLY A 76 12.43 -7.90 14.89
C GLY A 76 12.00 -7.07 16.09
N ALA A 77 11.94 -5.76 15.86
CA ALA A 77 11.49 -4.83 16.89
C ALA A 77 9.96 -4.84 17.04
N SER A 78 9.22 -5.17 15.97
CA SER A 78 7.77 -5.08 15.94
C SER A 78 7.05 -6.40 16.16
N PHE A 79 7.69 -7.53 15.82
CA PHE A 79 7.17 -8.87 16.09
C PHE A 79 8.29 -9.92 16.08
N GLU A 80 8.01 -11.08 16.67
CA GLU A 80 8.88 -12.26 16.63
C GLU A 80 8.10 -13.49 16.19
N MET A 81 8.76 -14.38 15.46
CA MET A 81 8.18 -15.61 14.97
C MET A 81 9.24 -16.68 14.74
N PRO A 82 9.06 -17.92 15.23
CA PRO A 82 10.01 -19.00 14.98
C PRO A 82 9.94 -19.49 13.52
N CYS A 83 10.97 -20.24 13.11
CA CYS A 83 10.98 -20.95 11.84
C CYS A 83 9.74 -21.84 11.71
N ARG A 84 8.93 -21.63 10.67
CA ARG A 84 7.74 -22.42 10.38
C ARG A 84 7.27 -22.18 8.96
N ASN A 85 6.38 -23.03 8.45
CA ASN A 85 5.66 -22.73 7.22
C ASN A 85 4.43 -21.87 7.50
N ILE A 86 4.20 -20.89 6.63
CA ILE A 86 2.93 -20.18 6.53
C ILE A 86 2.15 -20.81 5.37
N LEU A 87 0.96 -21.29 5.68
CA LEU A 87 0.07 -21.95 4.74
C LEU A 87 -1.30 -21.26 4.76
N PRO A 88 -1.99 -21.18 3.61
CA PRO A 88 -1.59 -21.73 2.32
C PRO A 88 -0.51 -20.89 1.61
N LYS A 89 0.01 -21.39 0.47
CA LYS A 89 0.88 -20.63 -0.43
C LYS A 89 0.08 -20.05 -1.60
N PRO A 90 0.42 -18.85 -2.10
CA PRO A 90 -0.26 -18.25 -3.24
C PRO A 90 -0.04 -19.06 -4.51
N VAL A 91 -0.93 -18.86 -5.49
CA VAL A 91 -0.75 -19.34 -6.88
C VAL A 91 0.38 -18.55 -7.54
N GLN A 92 0.35 -17.23 -7.35
CA GLN A 92 1.38 -16.33 -7.87
C GLN A 92 2.71 -16.55 -7.14
N ARG A 93 3.81 -16.56 -7.89
CA ARG A 93 5.18 -16.71 -7.37
C ARG A 93 6.01 -15.49 -7.73
N PRO A 94 6.88 -15.02 -6.84
CA PRO A 94 7.11 -15.48 -5.45
C PRO A 94 5.97 -15.11 -4.49
N HIS A 95 5.20 -14.09 -4.81
CA HIS A 95 3.98 -13.64 -4.13
C HIS A 95 3.17 -12.77 -5.12
N PRO A 96 1.92 -12.40 -4.81
CA PRO A 96 1.18 -11.41 -5.60
C PRO A 96 1.94 -10.07 -5.74
N PRO A 97 1.77 -9.31 -6.85
CA PRO A 97 2.44 -8.03 -7.04
C PRO A 97 2.10 -7.04 -5.93
N MET A 98 3.12 -6.33 -5.45
CA MET A 98 3.00 -5.46 -4.29
C MET A 98 2.76 -4.02 -4.70
N TRP A 99 1.89 -3.35 -3.96
CA TRP A 99 1.57 -1.93 -4.15
C TRP A 99 1.65 -1.17 -2.84
N MET A 100 1.95 0.12 -2.93
CA MET A 100 1.98 1.04 -1.80
C MET A 100 0.98 2.18 -2.05
N ALA A 101 0.12 2.45 -1.08
CA ALA A 101 -0.69 3.65 -1.08
C ALA A 101 0.19 4.89 -0.85
N CYS A 102 0.11 5.85 -1.77
CA CYS A 102 0.98 7.02 -1.81
C CYS A 102 0.14 8.31 -1.92
N SER A 103 0.13 9.12 -0.86
CA SER A 103 -0.56 10.42 -0.84
C SER A 103 0.35 11.61 -1.16
N ARG A 104 1.67 11.41 -1.11
CA ARG A 104 2.69 12.46 -1.28
C ARG A 104 3.84 12.00 -2.18
N ARG A 105 4.55 12.95 -2.78
CA ARG A 105 5.75 12.68 -3.61
C ARG A 105 6.75 11.74 -2.93
N GLU A 106 7.08 11.97 -1.67
CA GLU A 106 8.03 11.12 -0.92
C GLU A 106 7.51 9.69 -0.71
N SER A 107 6.19 9.47 -0.61
CA SER A 107 5.65 8.11 -0.57
C SER A 107 5.74 7.40 -1.93
N ILE A 108 5.68 8.14 -3.04
CA ILE A 108 5.91 7.59 -4.40
C ILE A 108 7.38 7.18 -4.54
N HIS A 109 8.32 8.04 -4.11
CA HIS A 109 9.74 7.69 -4.10
C HIS A 109 10.03 6.48 -3.21
N ARG A 110 9.37 6.37 -2.07
CA ARG A 110 9.46 5.20 -1.19
C ARG A 110 8.94 3.95 -1.88
N ALA A 111 7.80 4.00 -2.56
CA ALA A 111 7.30 2.87 -3.34
C ALA A 111 8.34 2.42 -4.38
N ALA A 112 8.93 3.37 -5.11
CA ALA A 112 9.99 3.09 -6.09
C ALA A 112 11.22 2.42 -5.45
N ARG A 113 11.77 3.00 -4.37
CA ARG A 113 12.94 2.44 -3.65
C ARG A 113 12.69 1.03 -3.13
N ASN A 114 11.43 0.67 -2.85
CA ASN A 114 11.03 -0.63 -2.35
C ASN A 114 10.55 -1.59 -3.46
N GLY A 115 10.68 -1.22 -4.74
CA GLY A 115 10.24 -2.01 -5.88
C GLY A 115 8.73 -2.25 -5.93
N MET A 116 7.91 -1.37 -5.36
CA MET A 116 6.46 -1.52 -5.31
C MET A 116 5.75 -0.61 -6.32
N GLY A 117 4.57 -1.06 -6.76
CA GLY A 117 3.68 -0.21 -7.55
C GLY A 117 3.14 0.94 -6.71
N ALA A 118 3.02 2.14 -7.28
CA ALA A 118 2.50 3.31 -6.57
C ALA A 118 0.99 3.48 -6.83
N LEU A 119 0.18 3.48 -5.76
CA LEU A 119 -1.25 3.80 -5.82
C LEU A 119 -1.43 5.23 -5.33
N THR A 120 -1.71 6.16 -6.24
CA THR A 120 -1.80 7.60 -5.93
C THR A 120 -3.21 8.12 -6.13
N PHE A 121 -3.46 9.34 -5.66
CA PHE A 121 -4.68 10.09 -5.96
C PHE A 121 -4.39 11.18 -7.00
N ALA A 122 -5.37 11.45 -7.86
CA ALA A 122 -5.30 12.52 -8.85
C ALA A 122 -5.53 13.92 -8.23
N PHE A 123 -4.72 14.31 -7.24
CA PHE A 123 -4.82 15.63 -6.57
C PHE A 123 -3.89 16.70 -7.13
N VAL A 124 -3.05 16.36 -8.11
CA VAL A 124 -2.05 17.28 -8.67
C VAL A 124 -2.31 17.57 -10.15
N ALA A 125 -1.84 18.74 -10.61
CA ALA A 125 -1.89 19.12 -12.01
C ALA A 125 -1.11 18.10 -12.88
N PRO A 126 -1.52 17.89 -14.15
CA PRO A 126 -0.90 16.91 -15.04
C PRO A 126 0.62 17.03 -15.17
N GLU A 127 1.15 18.26 -15.20
CA GLU A 127 2.59 18.52 -15.33
C GLU A 127 3.35 18.07 -14.09
N GLN A 128 2.75 18.28 -12.90
CA GLN A 128 3.33 17.84 -11.65
C GLN A 128 3.27 16.31 -11.51
N ALA A 129 2.18 15.69 -11.99
CA ALA A 129 2.05 14.24 -12.05
C ALA A 129 3.12 13.62 -12.97
N ALA A 130 3.33 14.18 -14.16
CA ALA A 130 4.34 13.72 -15.11
C ALA A 130 5.74 13.70 -14.48
N LYS A 131 6.11 14.77 -13.77
CA LYS A 131 7.38 14.83 -13.03
C LYS A 131 7.50 13.74 -11.95
N TRP A 132 6.43 13.47 -11.19
CA TRP A 132 6.46 12.42 -10.17
C TRP A 132 6.59 11.02 -10.77
N VAL A 133 5.97 10.80 -11.93
CA VAL A 133 6.08 9.55 -12.69
C VAL A 133 7.49 9.34 -13.22
N GLU A 134 8.11 10.39 -13.78
CA GLU A 134 9.50 10.36 -14.25
C GLU A 134 10.45 10.00 -13.10
N GLU A 135 10.37 10.72 -11.98
CA GLU A 135 11.20 10.46 -10.80
C GLU A 135 10.99 9.06 -10.22
N TYR A 136 9.75 8.54 -10.23
CA TYR A 136 9.46 7.17 -9.82
C TYR A 136 10.23 6.16 -10.68
N TYR A 137 10.16 6.31 -12.01
CA TYR A 137 10.84 5.38 -12.91
C TYR A 137 12.36 5.54 -12.90
N ASP A 138 12.88 6.74 -12.65
CA ASP A 138 14.31 6.95 -12.47
C ASP A 138 14.84 6.22 -11.25
N ILE A 139 14.12 6.25 -10.13
CA ILE A 139 14.47 5.48 -8.93
C ILE A 139 14.35 3.97 -9.21
N ILE A 140 13.29 3.51 -9.88
CA ILE A 140 13.12 2.08 -10.23
C ILE A 140 14.29 1.57 -11.09
N ARG A 141 14.85 2.41 -11.96
CA ARG A 141 15.99 2.05 -12.83
C ARG A 141 17.35 2.19 -12.15
N SER A 142 17.44 2.85 -11.00
CA SER A 142 18.69 3.06 -10.28
C SER A 142 18.96 1.93 -9.27
N GLU A 143 20.19 1.92 -8.73
CA GLU A 143 20.60 1.03 -7.65
C GLU A 143 19.84 1.31 -6.32
N ASP A 144 19.09 2.41 -6.24
CA ASP A 144 18.28 2.74 -5.06
C ASP A 144 17.01 1.87 -4.96
N CYS A 145 16.60 1.20 -6.05
CA CYS A 145 15.48 0.28 -6.07
C CYS A 145 15.90 -1.10 -5.56
N VAL A 146 15.73 -1.30 -4.25
CA VAL A 146 15.93 -2.61 -3.60
C VAL A 146 14.55 -3.18 -3.26
N PRO A 147 14.04 -4.18 -4.01
CA PRO A 147 12.70 -4.70 -3.80
C PRO A 147 12.57 -5.26 -2.38
N ARG A 148 11.59 -4.74 -1.64
CA ARG A 148 11.32 -5.18 -0.26
C ARG A 148 10.71 -6.58 -0.21
N GLY A 149 9.96 -6.94 -1.26
CA GLY A 149 9.54 -8.31 -1.48
C GLY A 149 10.62 -9.09 -2.24
N HIS A 150 10.20 -9.82 -3.26
CA HIS A 150 11.09 -10.63 -4.09
C HIS A 150 11.06 -10.24 -5.58
N THR A 151 10.22 -9.26 -5.95
CA THR A 151 10.04 -8.78 -7.32
C THR A 151 9.79 -7.28 -7.33
N VAL A 152 10.14 -6.63 -8.44
CA VAL A 152 9.78 -5.24 -8.72
C VAL A 152 8.42 -5.20 -9.42
N ASN A 153 7.50 -4.37 -8.94
CA ASN A 153 6.26 -4.01 -9.61
C ASN A 153 6.34 -2.55 -10.10
N PRO A 154 6.74 -2.29 -11.36
CA PRO A 154 7.02 -0.94 -11.86
C PRO A 154 5.76 -0.26 -12.40
N ASN A 155 4.63 -0.34 -11.69
CA ASN A 155 3.37 0.22 -12.14
C ASN A 155 2.94 1.41 -11.28
N ILE A 156 2.29 2.40 -11.91
CA ILE A 156 1.62 3.50 -11.22
C ILE A 156 0.14 3.44 -11.59
N ALA A 157 -0.72 3.49 -10.58
CA ALA A 157 -2.15 3.67 -10.76
C ALA A 157 -2.63 4.91 -10.02
N LEU A 158 -3.52 5.66 -10.66
CA LEU A 158 -4.11 6.88 -10.11
C LEU A 158 -5.60 6.67 -9.87
N VAL A 159 -6.03 6.93 -8.64
CA VAL A 159 -7.44 7.03 -8.30
C VAL A 159 -7.92 8.44 -8.65
N SER A 160 -8.77 8.52 -9.66
CA SER A 160 -9.49 9.73 -10.04
C SER A 160 -10.98 9.50 -9.86
N GLY A 161 -11.70 10.48 -9.33
CA GLY A 161 -13.16 10.37 -9.31
C GLY A 161 -13.72 10.65 -10.70
N MET A 162 -14.80 9.97 -11.02
CA MET A 162 -15.41 9.96 -12.34
C MET A 162 -16.92 10.09 -12.15
N SER A 163 -17.53 11.01 -12.90
CA SER A 163 -18.99 11.19 -12.97
C SER A 163 -19.38 11.16 -14.44
N VAL A 164 -20.29 10.26 -14.80
CA VAL A 164 -20.76 10.06 -16.18
C VAL A 164 -22.27 10.17 -16.18
N HIS A 165 -22.80 11.00 -17.07
CA HIS A 165 -24.22 11.19 -17.31
C HIS A 165 -24.44 11.62 -18.77
N GLU A 166 -25.60 11.33 -19.34
CA GLU A 166 -25.92 11.73 -20.73
C GLU A 166 -25.96 13.26 -20.90
N ASP A 167 -26.44 13.96 -19.88
CA ASP A 167 -26.35 15.42 -19.74
C ASP A 167 -25.10 15.82 -18.94
N GLU A 168 -24.22 16.60 -19.58
CA GLU A 168 -22.98 17.13 -19.01
C GLU A 168 -23.22 17.95 -17.73
N GLN A 169 -24.25 18.79 -17.71
CA GLN A 169 -24.51 19.67 -16.54
C GLN A 169 -24.87 18.85 -15.31
N GLU A 170 -25.62 17.78 -15.49
CA GLU A 170 -25.98 16.86 -14.42
C GLU A 170 -24.78 16.00 -13.97
N ALA A 171 -23.90 15.60 -14.90
CA ALA A 171 -22.65 14.92 -14.57
C ALA A 171 -21.78 15.79 -13.65
N ILE A 172 -21.63 17.07 -13.99
CA ILE A 172 -20.86 18.05 -13.22
C ILE A 172 -21.50 18.27 -11.85
N ARG A 173 -22.81 18.53 -11.80
CA ARG A 173 -23.52 18.81 -10.55
C ARG A 173 -23.38 17.66 -9.54
N ARG A 174 -23.66 16.42 -9.96
CA ARG A 174 -23.54 15.23 -9.08
C ARG A 174 -22.11 14.92 -8.70
N GLY A 175 -21.19 15.04 -9.67
CA GLY A 175 -19.77 14.78 -9.44
C GLY A 175 -19.20 15.73 -8.38
N LEU A 176 -19.44 17.03 -8.54
CA LEU A 176 -18.95 18.05 -7.62
C LEU A 176 -19.47 17.86 -6.18
N ASP A 177 -20.74 17.51 -6.01
CA ASP A 177 -21.30 17.26 -4.67
C ASP A 177 -20.60 16.07 -3.98
N GLY A 178 -20.38 14.97 -4.71
CA GLY A 178 -19.65 13.81 -4.19
C GLY A 178 -18.20 14.13 -3.82
N PHE A 179 -17.49 14.87 -4.68
CA PHE A 179 -16.11 15.28 -4.41
C PHE A 179 -16.00 16.27 -3.24
N ARG A 180 -16.96 17.20 -3.11
CA ARG A 180 -17.01 18.12 -1.96
C ARG A 180 -17.19 17.36 -0.65
N PHE A 181 -18.07 16.36 -0.63
CA PHE A 181 -18.25 15.53 0.56
C PHE A 181 -16.99 14.72 0.88
N PHE A 182 -16.35 14.11 -0.12
CA PHE A 182 -15.09 13.38 0.09
C PHE A 182 -13.99 14.29 0.65
N GLY A 183 -13.82 15.50 0.09
CA GLY A 183 -12.86 16.48 0.60
C GLY A 183 -13.17 16.95 2.02
N TYR A 184 -14.46 17.14 2.35
CA TYR A 184 -14.90 17.46 3.72
C TYR A 184 -14.57 16.33 4.70
N ALA A 185 -14.91 15.08 4.36
CA ALA A 185 -14.66 13.92 5.20
C ALA A 185 -13.15 13.67 5.40
N ALA A 186 -12.34 13.82 4.36
CA ALA A 186 -10.88 13.69 4.45
C ALA A 186 -10.29 14.72 5.42
N LYS A 187 -10.71 16.00 5.32
CA LYS A 187 -10.26 17.05 6.24
C LYS A 187 -10.71 16.81 7.68
N ALA A 188 -11.93 16.33 7.90
CA ALA A 188 -12.42 16.01 9.24
C ALA A 188 -11.62 14.89 9.93
N CYS A 189 -10.99 14.01 9.16
CA CYS A 189 -10.08 12.98 9.69
C CYS A 189 -8.65 13.51 9.95
N GLU A 190 -8.25 14.63 9.35
CA GLU A 190 -6.95 15.29 9.54
C GLU A 190 -6.99 16.33 10.67
N GLU A 191 -8.10 17.06 10.81
CA GLU A 191 -8.27 18.16 11.76
C GLU A 191 -9.02 17.70 13.02
N GLN A 192 -8.29 17.26 14.06
CA GLN A 192 -8.79 17.32 15.45
C GLN A 192 -7.70 17.70 16.46
N PRO A 193 -8.09 18.37 17.57
CA PRO A 193 -7.19 19.06 18.47
C PRO A 193 -6.46 18.09 19.40
N GLY A 194 -5.22 18.43 19.73
CA GLY A 194 -4.40 17.71 20.71
C GLY A 194 -4.93 17.78 22.13
#